data_AF-A0A813H8Q4-F1
#
_entry.id   AF-A0A813H8Q4-F1
#
_cell.length_a   1.000
_cell.length_b   1.000
_cell.length_c   1.000
_cell.angle_alpha   90.00
_cell.angle_beta   90.00
_cell.angle_gamma   90.00
#
_symmetry.space_group_name_H-M   'P 1'
#
loop_
_entity.id
_entity.type
_entity.pdbx_description
1 polymer ?
#
loop_
_entity_poly.entity_id
_entity_poly.type
_entity_poly.pdbx_seq_one_letter_code
_entity_poly.pdbx_strand_id
1 'polypeptide(L)'
;MAPSGPPAAKAKPEAKSESKPKAKPKAKKEEKDEEEEKHKVAAPDREEFDAKVAKIQEGIEKLQKKQQGFTAKINERSGGKDEFFAKKTELRAQLDELSGKMNELQAQKDEISAATGQKREEGKAMRNDLKDMKKSLGFGSEKEIDDRIAAIEYRMSTTSVSLKEEKDNIKEIQMLKKNRPKVAQVKKMEDNLSTFDPGMSMKEKSNAVYEEMSKYRDAKKKVQEKMTELMEGRKEQLGDLPEIMSQREEISKQIGALIQERNTVRDEFRQAEREFNAYLNEQRKKRQEKVNEERADRQKEYDLGRKQRQLEKLDEQPFVSEMTLIEQSMFFCRSLVTTKSSEKKEEKKDIAHNNKDGEEVLLRKEDREEEYFFAPTKGKKGKAAAKKEAGETSTAAKPIKHNAETFILFDKLKLDAPITTADVPALLEKLEAQLEEYKEKVKVWEEKREQMKQDIMDGIADVEEKKEDEEKKEDEEKKEEVEETKADE
;
A
#
# COMPACT_ATOMS: atom_id res chain seq x y z
N MET A 1 -0.09 66.55 12.72
CA MET A 1 1.02 66.83 13.64
C MET A 1 1.45 65.50 14.25
N ALA A 2 2.69 65.04 14.18
CA ALA A 2 3.83 65.31 13.33
C ALA A 2 4.61 63.98 13.25
N PRO A 3 5.20 63.63 12.09
CA PRO A 3 5.86 62.35 11.83
C PRO A 3 7.40 62.47 11.83
N SER A 4 8.09 61.36 11.54
CA SER A 4 9.49 61.18 11.03
C SER A 4 10.28 60.20 11.91
N GLY A 5 11.10 59.28 11.42
CA GLY A 5 11.61 58.93 10.09
C GLY A 5 12.77 57.93 10.28
N PRO A 6 13.18 57.15 9.25
CA PRO A 6 13.90 55.87 9.41
C PRO A 6 15.38 55.94 8.92
N PRO A 7 16.07 54.84 8.49
CA PRO A 7 17.36 54.39 9.03
C PRO A 7 18.58 54.63 8.10
N ALA A 8 19.80 54.42 8.59
CA ALA A 8 21.03 54.53 7.80
C ALA A 8 21.86 53.24 7.80
N ALA A 9 22.25 52.81 6.60
CA ALA A 9 23.23 51.77 6.29
C ALA A 9 24.54 52.40 5.77
N LYS A 10 25.59 51.56 5.59
CA LYS A 10 26.96 51.75 5.01
C LYS A 10 28.07 51.77 6.10
N ALA A 11 29.27 51.20 5.95
CA ALA A 11 29.95 50.44 4.90
C ALA A 11 31.25 49.81 5.48
N LYS A 12 31.77 48.76 4.83
CA LYS A 12 33.17 48.25 4.90
C LYS A 12 34.09 49.17 4.04
N PRO A 13 35.43 49.25 4.25
CA PRO A 13 36.38 48.32 3.56
C PRO A 13 37.80 48.07 4.18
N GLU A 14 38.45 46.99 3.68
CA GLU A 14 39.92 46.72 3.46
C GLU A 14 40.96 46.75 4.61
N ALA A 15 42.18 46.16 4.56
CA ALA A 15 42.83 44.93 4.03
C ALA A 15 44.38 45.00 4.34
N LYS A 16 45.05 43.84 4.54
CA LYS A 16 46.54 43.55 4.62
C LYS A 16 47.28 43.94 5.93
N SER A 17 48.29 43.22 6.46
CA SER A 17 49.37 42.38 5.88
C SER A 17 50.00 41.34 6.85
N GLU A 18 50.47 40.23 6.25
CA GLU A 18 51.70 39.39 6.41
C GLU A 18 52.39 39.07 7.77
N SER A 19 52.61 37.77 8.05
CA SER A 19 53.98 37.15 8.12
C SER A 19 53.94 35.61 8.27
N LYS A 20 54.90 34.94 7.62
CA LYS A 20 55.13 33.47 7.48
C LYS A 20 56.31 33.06 8.39
N PRO A 21 56.49 31.78 8.80
CA PRO A 21 57.37 30.90 8.00
C PRO A 21 57.05 29.37 7.98
N LYS A 22 57.35 28.76 6.80
CA LYS A 22 57.90 27.42 6.42
C LYS A 22 57.53 26.14 7.24
N ALA A 23 56.82 25.13 6.68
CA ALA A 23 57.21 24.01 5.75
C ALA A 23 58.02 22.87 6.43
N LYS A 24 57.78 21.54 6.35
CA LYS A 24 57.05 20.53 5.51
C LYS A 24 57.24 19.12 6.21
N PRO A 25 56.84 17.91 5.70
CA PRO A 25 55.64 17.40 4.96
C PRO A 25 55.14 15.98 5.44
N LYS A 26 54.15 15.39 4.68
CA LYS A 26 53.57 14.00 4.68
C LYS A 26 52.32 13.80 5.56
N ALA A 27 51.25 13.10 5.16
CA ALA A 27 50.85 12.43 3.92
C ALA A 27 49.36 12.02 4.01
N LYS A 28 48.60 12.24 2.92
CA LYS A 28 47.55 11.37 2.34
C LYS A 28 46.74 10.48 3.34
N LYS A 29 45.64 10.99 3.91
CA LYS A 29 44.55 10.14 4.45
C LYS A 29 43.18 10.83 4.70
N GLU A 30 42.79 11.87 3.97
CA GLU A 30 41.54 12.62 4.30
C GLU A 30 40.42 12.60 3.25
N GLU A 31 40.59 12.00 2.07
CA GLU A 31 39.54 12.05 1.03
C GLU A 31 38.39 11.04 1.20
N LYS A 32 38.35 10.24 2.28
CA LYS A 32 37.28 9.23 2.48
C LYS A 32 36.27 9.56 3.59
N ASP A 33 36.54 10.58 4.41
CA ASP A 33 35.66 10.95 5.53
C ASP A 33 34.80 12.21 5.24
N GLU A 34 35.16 13.04 4.26
CA GLU A 34 34.38 14.24 3.91
C GLU A 34 33.06 13.93 3.15
N GLU A 35 32.94 12.74 2.56
CA GLU A 35 31.72 12.30 1.86
C GLU A 35 30.68 11.65 2.79
N GLU A 36 31.10 11.10 3.94
CA GLU A 36 30.18 10.50 4.93
C GLU A 36 29.59 11.55 5.90
N GLU A 37 30.24 12.70 6.09
CA GLU A 37 29.81 13.70 7.07
C GLU A 37 28.68 14.62 6.58
N LYS A 38 28.54 14.81 5.26
CA LYS A 38 27.50 15.68 4.67
C LYS A 38 26.11 15.04 4.55
N HIS A 39 25.97 13.76 4.84
CA HIS A 39 24.69 13.04 4.69
C HIS A 39 24.05 12.60 6.01
N LYS A 40 24.39 13.19 7.16
CA LYS A 40 23.60 12.99 8.38
C LYS A 40 22.22 13.65 8.22
N VAL A 41 21.24 12.88 7.73
CA VAL A 41 19.83 13.26 7.82
C VAL A 41 19.50 13.38 9.31
N ALA A 42 18.97 14.53 9.75
CA ALA A 42 18.59 14.73 11.14
C ALA A 42 17.38 13.85 11.49
N ALA A 43 17.34 13.30 12.71
CA ALA A 43 16.20 12.52 13.17
C ALA A 43 14.94 13.42 13.21
N PRO A 44 13.81 13.00 12.63
CA PRO A 44 12.58 13.77 12.70
C PRO A 44 12.14 13.99 14.15
N ASP A 45 11.87 15.24 14.52
CA ASP A 45 11.37 15.58 15.86
C ASP A 45 9.90 15.13 16.00
N ARG A 46 9.72 14.04 16.74
CA ARG A 46 8.42 13.40 16.96
C ARG A 46 7.54 14.18 17.94
N GLU A 47 8.13 14.86 18.92
CA GLU A 47 7.37 15.61 19.92
C GLU A 47 6.76 16.88 19.30
N GLU A 48 7.53 17.57 18.46
CA GLU A 48 7.02 18.71 17.70
C GLU A 48 5.91 18.31 16.71
N PHE A 49 6.08 17.16 16.04
CA PHE A 49 5.07 16.62 15.13
C PHE A 49 3.78 16.26 15.87
N ASP A 50 3.87 15.53 16.99
CA ASP A 50 2.71 15.14 17.79
C ASP A 50 2.00 16.38 18.35
N ALA A 51 2.74 17.41 18.78
CA ALA A 51 2.18 18.68 19.23
C ALA A 51 1.46 19.46 18.09
N LYS A 52 2.00 19.47 16.87
CA LYS A 52 1.36 20.11 15.70
C LYS A 52 0.10 19.36 15.29
N VAL A 53 0.14 18.02 15.24
CA VAL A 53 -1.03 17.19 14.91
C VAL A 53 -2.12 17.33 15.98
N ALA A 54 -1.76 17.36 17.27
CA ALA A 54 -2.71 17.55 18.36
C ALA A 54 -3.44 18.89 18.27
N LYS A 55 -2.72 19.99 18.00
CA LYS A 55 -3.33 21.33 17.81
C LYS A 55 -4.32 21.36 16.64
N ILE A 56 -3.95 20.76 15.50
CA ILE A 56 -4.84 20.68 14.33
C ILE A 56 -6.05 19.79 14.64
N GLN A 57 -5.85 18.68 15.35
CA GLN A 57 -6.91 17.77 15.76
C GLN A 57 -7.92 18.43 16.72
N GLU A 58 -7.45 19.20 17.71
CA GLU A 58 -8.33 20.00 18.59
C GLU A 58 -9.14 21.04 17.79
N GLY A 59 -8.53 21.66 16.78
CA GLY A 59 -9.21 22.57 15.85
C GLY A 59 -10.33 21.88 15.08
N ILE A 60 -10.04 20.69 14.54
CA ILE A 60 -11.02 19.84 13.83
C ILE A 60 -12.17 19.46 14.77
N GLU A 61 -11.89 19.01 16.00
CA GLU A 61 -12.94 18.61 16.95
C GLU A 61 -13.85 19.77 17.36
N LYS A 62 -13.29 20.97 17.59
CA LYS A 62 -14.08 22.19 17.87
C LYS A 62 -15.00 22.52 16.71
N LEU A 63 -14.51 22.46 15.47
CA LEU A 63 -15.32 22.72 14.28
C LEU A 63 -16.34 21.61 14.01
N GLN A 64 -16.00 20.34 14.25
CA GLN A 64 -16.92 19.21 14.13
C GLN A 64 -18.08 19.32 15.13
N LYS A 65 -17.82 19.71 16.39
CA LYS A 65 -18.88 19.98 17.37
C LYS A 65 -19.81 21.11 16.92
N LYS A 66 -19.27 22.19 16.34
CA LYS A 66 -20.09 23.27 15.75
C LYS A 66 -20.91 22.76 14.55
N GLN A 67 -20.30 21.97 13.68
CA GLN A 67 -20.98 21.37 12.51
C GLN A 67 -22.13 20.44 12.95
N GLN A 68 -21.93 19.63 13.98
CA GLN A 68 -22.98 18.79 14.57
C GLN A 68 -24.10 19.64 15.17
N GLY A 69 -23.77 20.71 15.89
CA GLY A 69 -24.76 21.67 16.42
C GLY A 69 -25.60 22.32 15.32
N PHE A 70 -25.00 22.75 14.21
CA PHE A 70 -25.76 23.27 13.07
C PHE A 70 -26.57 22.19 12.37
N THR A 71 -26.05 20.96 12.26
CA THR A 71 -26.78 19.83 11.66
C THR A 71 -28.02 19.47 12.50
N ALA A 72 -27.93 19.49 13.83
CA ALA A 72 -29.08 19.29 14.71
C ALA A 72 -30.13 20.39 14.52
N LYS A 73 -29.73 21.66 14.50
CA LYS A 73 -30.63 22.80 14.21
C LYS A 73 -31.30 22.69 12.84
N ILE A 74 -30.58 22.20 11.84
CA ILE A 74 -31.10 21.94 10.50
C ILE A 74 -32.17 20.85 10.54
N ASN A 75 -31.88 19.73 11.20
CA ASN A 75 -32.80 18.59 11.25
C ASN A 75 -34.09 18.95 12.01
N GLU A 76 -33.98 19.65 13.14
CA GLU A 76 -35.11 20.15 13.92
C GLU A 76 -36.00 21.08 13.08
N ARG A 77 -35.41 22.04 12.34
CA ARG A 77 -36.16 22.98 11.51
C ARG A 77 -36.68 22.38 10.20
N SER A 78 -36.01 21.36 9.65
CA SER A 78 -36.41 20.74 8.37
C SER A 78 -37.52 19.71 8.50
N GLY A 79 -37.80 19.23 9.72
CA GLY A 79 -38.87 18.26 10.03
C GLY A 79 -40.23 18.70 9.46
N GLY A 80 -41.08 17.71 9.14
CA GLY A 80 -42.40 17.97 8.55
C GLY A 80 -42.39 18.38 7.07
N LYS A 81 -41.27 18.20 6.37
CA LYS A 81 -41.15 18.47 4.92
C LYS A 81 -42.19 17.68 4.13
N ASP A 82 -42.30 16.37 4.39
CA ASP A 82 -43.17 15.47 3.63
C ASP A 82 -44.65 15.77 3.89
N GLU A 83 -45.02 16.05 5.14
CA GLU A 83 -46.38 16.47 5.50
C GLU A 83 -46.77 17.82 4.87
N PHE A 84 -45.84 18.78 4.85
CA PHE A 84 -46.03 20.06 4.17
C PHE A 84 -46.25 19.87 2.67
N PHE A 85 -45.42 19.04 2.01
CA PHE A 85 -45.59 18.77 0.58
C PHE A 85 -46.89 18.00 0.28
N ALA A 86 -47.27 17.04 1.13
CA ALA A 86 -48.54 16.34 0.98
C ALA A 86 -49.73 17.31 1.06
N LYS A 87 -49.81 18.13 2.13
CA LYS A 87 -50.87 19.15 2.31
C LYS A 87 -50.86 20.19 1.19
N LYS A 88 -49.69 20.63 0.74
CA LYS A 88 -49.55 21.54 -0.40
C LYS A 88 -50.08 20.93 -1.70
N THR A 89 -49.81 19.66 -1.94
CA THR A 89 -50.25 18.95 -3.14
C THR A 89 -51.77 18.76 -3.12
N GLU A 90 -52.32 18.43 -1.95
CA GLU A 90 -53.77 18.33 -1.73
C GLU A 90 -54.47 19.67 -1.93
N LEU A 91 -53.99 20.75 -1.31
CA LEU A 91 -54.56 22.11 -1.49
C LEU A 91 -54.47 22.57 -2.95
N ARG A 92 -53.40 22.20 -3.66
CA ARG A 92 -53.25 22.50 -5.09
C ARG A 92 -54.25 21.72 -5.93
N ALA A 93 -54.43 20.43 -5.68
CA ALA A 93 -55.44 19.62 -6.34
C ALA A 93 -56.84 20.19 -6.12
N GLN A 94 -57.17 20.61 -4.88
CA GLN A 94 -58.43 21.29 -4.58
C GLN A 94 -58.58 22.61 -5.35
N LEU A 95 -57.52 23.40 -5.49
CA LEU A 95 -57.55 24.65 -6.26
C LEU A 95 -57.77 24.37 -7.76
N ASP A 96 -57.08 23.36 -8.30
CA ASP A 96 -57.21 22.96 -9.70
C ASP A 96 -58.63 22.43 -10.00
N GLU A 97 -59.22 21.62 -9.12
CA GLU A 97 -60.60 21.17 -9.21
C GLU A 97 -61.60 22.34 -9.16
N LEU A 98 -61.43 23.27 -8.20
CA LEU A 98 -62.29 24.44 -8.08
C LEU A 98 -62.13 25.38 -9.29
N SER A 99 -60.93 25.48 -9.86
CA SER A 99 -60.68 26.26 -11.07
C SER A 99 -61.29 25.59 -12.31
N GLY A 100 -61.26 24.26 -12.39
CA GLY A 100 -61.94 23.48 -13.43
C GLY A 100 -63.44 23.73 -13.42
N LYS A 101 -64.09 23.57 -12.26
CA LYS A 101 -65.53 23.85 -12.09
C LYS A 101 -65.89 25.30 -12.40
N MET A 102 -65.04 26.26 -12.03
CA MET A 102 -65.22 27.66 -12.42
C MET A 102 -65.16 27.86 -13.94
N ASN A 103 -64.24 27.20 -14.64
CA ASN A 103 -64.12 27.30 -16.10
C ASN A 103 -65.33 26.68 -16.80
N GLU A 104 -65.84 25.55 -16.28
CA GLU A 104 -67.06 24.90 -16.77
C GLU A 104 -68.29 25.82 -16.61
N LEU A 105 -68.48 26.41 -15.43
CA LEU A 105 -69.57 27.36 -15.19
C LEU A 105 -69.43 28.64 -16.02
N GLN A 106 -68.20 29.10 -16.25
CA GLN A 106 -67.94 30.23 -17.14
C GLN A 106 -68.30 29.90 -18.59
N ALA A 107 -67.97 28.70 -19.07
CA ALA A 107 -68.38 28.24 -20.40
C ALA A 107 -69.91 28.13 -20.52
N GLN A 108 -70.59 27.57 -19.51
CA GLN A 108 -72.06 27.51 -19.47
C GLN A 108 -72.70 28.91 -19.48
N LYS A 109 -72.10 29.86 -18.74
CA LYS A 109 -72.54 31.25 -18.74
C LYS A 109 -72.41 31.87 -20.14
N ASP A 110 -71.27 31.68 -20.79
CA ASP A 110 -71.01 32.26 -22.11
C ASP A 110 -71.95 31.64 -23.17
N GLU A 111 -72.25 30.34 -23.08
CA GLU A 111 -73.24 29.66 -23.90
C GLU A 111 -74.66 30.21 -23.67
N ILE A 112 -75.09 30.34 -22.41
CA ILE A 112 -76.41 30.91 -22.07
C ILE A 112 -76.51 32.36 -22.56
N SER A 113 -75.43 33.14 -22.42
CA SER A 113 -75.37 34.52 -22.89
C SER A 113 -75.47 34.60 -24.41
N ALA A 114 -74.74 33.75 -25.14
CA ALA A 114 -74.80 33.66 -26.60
C ALA A 114 -76.19 33.24 -27.08
N ALA A 115 -76.78 32.20 -26.49
CA ALA A 115 -78.13 31.73 -26.81
C ALA A 115 -79.21 32.79 -26.51
N THR A 116 -79.07 33.52 -25.41
CA THR A 116 -79.96 34.64 -25.07
C THR A 116 -79.81 35.79 -26.07
N GLY A 117 -78.58 36.10 -26.49
CA GLY A 117 -78.29 37.07 -27.54
C GLY A 117 -78.97 36.71 -28.86
N GLN A 118 -78.79 35.48 -29.33
CA GLN A 118 -79.40 34.94 -30.55
C GLN A 118 -80.92 35.01 -30.51
N LYS A 119 -81.57 34.48 -29.45
CA LYS A 119 -83.04 34.57 -29.30
C LYS A 119 -83.53 36.01 -29.31
N ARG A 120 -82.78 36.93 -28.70
CA ARG A 120 -83.16 38.35 -28.70
C ARG A 120 -83.02 38.98 -30.08
N GLU A 121 -82.04 38.57 -30.88
CA GLU A 121 -81.88 39.00 -32.28
C GLU A 121 -82.95 38.39 -33.18
N GLU A 122 -83.26 37.09 -33.04
CA GLU A 122 -84.36 36.42 -33.73
C GLU A 122 -85.71 37.10 -33.44
N GLY A 123 -85.99 37.40 -32.17
CA GLY A 123 -87.20 38.12 -31.79
C GLY A 123 -87.27 39.54 -32.35
N LYS A 124 -86.12 40.23 -32.53
CA LYS A 124 -86.06 41.52 -33.22
C LYS A 124 -86.28 41.37 -34.72
N ALA A 125 -85.68 40.37 -35.36
CA ALA A 125 -85.85 40.08 -36.78
C ALA A 125 -87.32 39.73 -37.08
N MET A 126 -87.92 38.81 -36.34
CA MET A 126 -89.35 38.46 -36.47
C MET A 126 -90.25 39.68 -36.29
N ARG A 127 -89.96 40.58 -35.35
CA ARG A 127 -90.71 41.85 -35.18
C ARG A 127 -90.58 42.77 -36.38
N ASN A 128 -89.39 42.91 -36.93
CA ASN A 128 -89.13 43.75 -38.09
C ASN A 128 -89.82 43.16 -39.34
N ASP A 129 -89.67 41.86 -39.58
CA ASP A 129 -90.31 41.14 -40.69
C ASP A 129 -91.84 41.25 -40.62
N LEU A 130 -92.41 41.08 -39.43
CA LEU A 130 -93.85 41.22 -39.19
C LEU A 130 -94.30 42.67 -39.47
N LYS A 131 -93.54 43.67 -39.03
CA LYS A 131 -93.81 45.09 -39.32
C LYS A 131 -93.76 45.39 -40.82
N ASP A 132 -92.76 44.89 -41.53
CA ASP A 132 -92.58 45.10 -42.96
C ASP A 132 -93.65 44.38 -43.78
N MET A 133 -94.00 43.14 -43.39
CA MET A 133 -95.09 42.38 -43.99
C MET A 133 -96.45 43.07 -43.78
N LYS A 134 -96.74 43.57 -42.58
CA LYS A 134 -97.93 44.38 -42.31
C LYS A 134 -97.99 45.64 -43.15
N LYS A 135 -96.88 46.37 -43.26
CA LYS A 135 -96.78 47.58 -44.09
C LYS A 135 -97.00 47.27 -45.57
N SER A 136 -96.52 46.11 -46.05
CA SER A 136 -96.66 45.70 -47.46
C SER A 136 -98.09 45.25 -47.84
N LEU A 137 -98.86 44.71 -46.89
CA LEU A 137 -100.17 44.13 -47.17
C LEU A 137 -101.31 45.15 -47.15
N GLY A 138 -101.19 46.24 -46.39
CA GLY A 138 -102.16 47.35 -46.38
C GLY A 138 -103.56 47.03 -45.84
N PHE A 139 -103.90 45.75 -45.63
CA PHE A 139 -105.16 45.26 -45.07
C PHE A 139 -104.90 44.52 -43.75
N GLY A 140 -105.72 44.77 -42.74
CA GLY A 140 -105.55 44.25 -41.38
C GLY A 140 -106.14 42.86 -41.17
N SER A 141 -107.10 42.44 -42.01
CA SER A 141 -107.75 41.14 -41.86
C SER A 141 -108.14 40.49 -43.18
N GLU A 142 -108.25 39.16 -43.19
CA GLU A 142 -108.81 38.41 -44.33
C GLU A 142 -110.24 38.84 -44.64
N LYS A 143 -111.01 39.21 -43.61
CA LYS A 143 -112.37 39.74 -43.76
C LYS A 143 -112.38 41.06 -44.52
N GLU A 144 -111.47 41.99 -44.22
CA GLU A 144 -111.35 43.25 -44.96
C GLU A 144 -111.00 43.04 -46.44
N ILE A 145 -110.19 42.03 -46.76
CA ILE A 145 -109.87 41.66 -48.15
C ILE A 145 -111.11 41.08 -48.85
N ASP A 146 -111.80 40.15 -48.20
CA ASP A 146 -112.98 39.49 -48.76
C ASP A 146 -114.15 40.48 -48.94
N ASP A 147 -114.35 41.41 -48.00
CA ASP A 147 -115.35 42.48 -48.08
C ASP A 147 -115.03 43.47 -49.23
N ARG A 148 -113.75 43.81 -49.44
CA ARG A 148 -113.33 44.66 -50.55
C ARG A 148 -113.52 43.98 -51.90
N ILE A 149 -113.22 42.68 -51.99
CA ILE A 149 -113.49 41.88 -53.19
C ILE A 149 -115.00 41.88 -53.47
N ALA A 150 -115.83 41.59 -52.47
CA ALA A 150 -117.28 41.58 -52.61
C ALA A 150 -117.85 42.94 -53.05
N ALA A 151 -117.31 44.05 -52.53
CA ALA A 151 -117.72 45.39 -52.93
C ALA A 151 -117.37 45.71 -54.39
N ILE A 152 -116.19 45.29 -54.87
CA ILE A 152 -115.77 45.48 -56.27
C ILE A 152 -116.59 44.59 -57.20
N GLU A 153 -116.78 43.31 -56.84
CA GLU A 153 -117.61 42.36 -57.60
C GLU A 153 -119.06 42.84 -57.68
N TYR A 154 -119.63 43.34 -56.58
CA TYR A 154 -120.96 43.95 -56.56
C TYR A 154 -121.04 45.15 -57.50
N ARG A 155 -120.09 46.10 -57.41
CA ARG A 155 -120.03 47.27 -58.29
C ARG A 155 -119.93 46.88 -59.77
N MET A 156 -119.10 45.90 -60.10
CA MET A 156 -118.99 45.38 -61.48
C MET A 156 -120.30 44.75 -61.97
N SER A 157 -121.06 44.10 -61.10
CA SER A 157 -122.33 43.44 -61.46
C SER A 157 -123.52 44.38 -61.60
N THR A 158 -123.54 45.51 -60.87
CA THR A 158 -124.70 46.41 -60.81
C THR A 158 -124.52 47.72 -61.56
N THR A 159 -123.28 48.10 -61.90
CA THR A 159 -122.99 49.36 -62.59
C THR A 159 -122.20 49.14 -63.87
N SER A 160 -122.58 49.84 -64.94
CA SER A 160 -121.82 49.84 -66.19
C SER A 160 -120.55 50.69 -66.03
N VAL A 161 -119.41 50.03 -65.91
CA VAL A 161 -118.09 50.67 -65.76
C VAL A 161 -117.38 50.74 -67.11
N SER A 162 -116.47 51.70 -67.30
CA SER A 162 -115.67 51.75 -68.53
C SER A 162 -114.75 50.52 -68.64
N LEU A 163 -114.44 50.07 -69.86
CA LEU A 163 -113.52 48.93 -70.08
C LEU A 163 -112.15 49.09 -69.41
N LYS A 164 -111.72 50.32 -69.14
CA LYS A 164 -110.47 50.61 -68.42
C LYS A 164 -110.64 50.38 -66.92
N GLU A 165 -111.71 50.90 -66.34
CA GLU A 165 -112.04 50.71 -64.92
C GLU A 165 -112.40 49.27 -64.59
N GLU A 166 -113.09 48.57 -65.48
CA GLU A 166 -113.39 47.14 -65.33
C GLU A 166 -112.10 46.31 -65.29
N LYS A 167 -111.15 46.60 -66.19
CA LYS A 167 -109.82 45.97 -66.17
C LYS A 167 -109.04 46.30 -64.89
N ASP A 168 -109.14 47.52 -64.38
CA ASP A 168 -108.45 47.92 -63.17
C ASP A 168 -109.08 47.29 -61.91
N ASN A 169 -110.40 47.19 -61.84
CA ASN A 169 -111.13 46.45 -60.80
C ASN A 169 -110.78 44.95 -60.81
N ILE A 170 -110.68 44.32 -61.98
CA ILE A 170 -110.26 42.92 -62.11
C ILE A 170 -108.81 42.74 -61.64
N LYS A 171 -107.90 43.67 -61.97
CA LYS A 171 -106.52 43.65 -61.46
C LYS A 171 -106.48 43.81 -59.94
N GLU A 172 -107.31 44.70 -59.37
CA GLU A 172 -107.43 44.89 -57.92
C GLU A 172 -107.90 43.60 -57.24
N ILE A 173 -108.95 42.95 -57.74
CA ILE A 173 -109.42 41.64 -57.25
C ILE A 173 -108.31 40.57 -57.33
N GLN A 174 -107.57 40.50 -58.44
CA GLN A 174 -106.45 39.56 -58.57
C GLN A 174 -105.32 39.84 -57.57
N MET A 175 -104.99 41.11 -57.31
CA MET A 175 -104.00 41.48 -56.28
C MET A 175 -104.50 41.15 -54.87
N LEU A 176 -105.76 41.43 -54.56
CA LEU A 176 -106.40 41.12 -53.27
C LEU A 176 -106.42 39.61 -53.01
N LYS A 177 -106.82 38.80 -54.00
CA LYS A 177 -106.80 37.33 -53.92
C LYS A 177 -105.38 36.79 -53.73
N LYS A 178 -104.35 37.41 -54.32
CA LYS A 178 -102.93 37.08 -54.09
C LYS A 178 -102.41 37.49 -52.71
N ASN A 179 -102.95 38.54 -52.11
CA ASN A 179 -102.54 39.05 -50.79
C ASN A 179 -103.26 38.34 -49.63
N ARG A 180 -104.44 37.75 -49.86
CA ARG A 180 -105.20 36.97 -48.87
C ARG A 180 -104.37 35.92 -48.10
N PRO A 181 -103.61 35.00 -48.74
CA PRO A 181 -102.81 34.01 -48.01
C PRO A 181 -101.66 34.62 -47.21
N LYS A 182 -101.15 35.79 -47.60
CA LYS A 182 -100.08 36.50 -46.88
C LYS A 182 -100.59 37.11 -45.58
N VAL A 183 -101.85 37.53 -45.51
CA VAL A 183 -102.47 38.00 -44.25
C VAL A 183 -102.61 36.85 -43.25
N ALA A 184 -102.99 35.65 -43.71
CA ALA A 184 -102.97 34.45 -42.87
C ALA A 184 -101.55 34.12 -42.37
N GLN A 185 -100.52 34.34 -43.19
CA GLN A 185 -99.12 34.19 -42.80
C GLN A 185 -98.68 35.23 -41.77
N VAL A 186 -99.13 36.49 -41.87
CA VAL A 186 -98.86 37.53 -40.88
C VAL A 186 -99.49 37.19 -39.53
N LYS A 187 -100.74 36.73 -39.50
CA LYS A 187 -101.39 36.27 -38.26
C LYS A 187 -100.61 35.13 -37.60
N LYS A 188 -100.14 34.16 -38.38
CA LYS A 188 -99.26 33.10 -37.86
C LYS A 188 -97.95 33.64 -37.29
N MET A 189 -97.34 34.65 -37.93
CA MET A 189 -96.13 35.31 -37.40
C MET A 189 -96.43 36.11 -36.12
N GLU A 190 -97.60 36.74 -36.02
CA GLU A 190 -98.07 37.42 -34.79
C GLU A 190 -98.27 36.45 -33.64
N ASP A 191 -98.94 35.32 -33.89
CA ASP A 191 -99.17 34.29 -32.88
C ASP A 191 -97.83 33.68 -32.41
N ASN A 192 -96.93 33.39 -33.35
CA ASN A 192 -95.57 32.92 -33.04
C ASN A 192 -94.77 33.94 -32.23
N LEU A 193 -94.88 35.24 -32.54
CA LEU A 193 -94.19 36.29 -31.79
C LEU A 193 -94.80 36.51 -30.39
N SER A 194 -96.12 36.33 -30.24
CA SER A 194 -96.81 36.46 -28.95
C SER A 194 -96.41 35.38 -27.95
N THR A 195 -96.06 34.19 -28.47
CA THR A 195 -95.61 33.03 -27.70
C THR A 195 -94.08 32.92 -27.63
N PHE A 196 -93.35 33.81 -28.32
CA PHE A 196 -91.90 33.82 -28.36
C PHE A 196 -91.30 34.28 -27.03
N ASP A 197 -90.54 33.41 -26.36
CA ASP A 197 -89.75 33.77 -25.18
C ASP A 197 -88.44 34.45 -25.60
N PRO A 198 -88.25 35.76 -25.32
CA PRO A 198 -87.03 36.50 -25.65
C PRO A 198 -85.83 36.17 -24.74
N GLY A 199 -85.88 35.03 -24.04
CA GLY A 199 -84.80 34.52 -23.18
C GLY A 199 -85.02 34.76 -21.69
N MET A 200 -86.26 34.97 -21.24
CA MET A 200 -86.59 35.10 -19.81
C MET A 200 -86.28 33.82 -19.04
N SER A 201 -86.60 32.65 -19.62
CA SER A 201 -86.26 31.33 -19.04
C SER A 201 -84.75 31.07 -18.94
N MET A 202 -83.95 31.69 -19.82
CA MET A 202 -82.49 31.58 -19.82
C MET A 202 -81.84 32.52 -18.79
N LYS A 203 -82.54 33.59 -18.40
CA LYS A 203 -82.09 34.54 -17.38
C LYS A 203 -82.07 33.92 -15.98
N GLU A 204 -83.05 33.08 -15.65
CA GLU A 204 -83.08 32.32 -14.41
C GLU A 204 -81.91 31.33 -14.32
N LYS A 205 -81.62 30.61 -15.42
CA LYS A 205 -80.44 29.74 -15.53
C LYS A 205 -79.14 30.51 -15.39
N SER A 206 -79.04 31.70 -16.00
CA SER A 206 -77.88 32.57 -15.85
C SER A 206 -77.67 33.01 -14.41
N ASN A 207 -78.73 33.41 -13.70
CA ASN A 207 -78.67 33.78 -12.29
C ASN A 207 -78.22 32.60 -11.41
N ALA A 208 -78.72 31.39 -11.65
CA ALA A 208 -78.27 30.20 -10.93
C ALA A 208 -76.76 29.93 -11.14
N VAL A 209 -76.27 30.06 -12.38
CA VAL A 209 -74.83 29.92 -12.70
C VAL A 209 -73.99 31.01 -11.99
N TYR A 210 -74.50 32.24 -11.86
CA TYR A 210 -73.82 33.29 -11.10
C TYR A 210 -73.71 32.98 -9.60
N GLU A 211 -74.77 32.44 -8.99
CA GLU A 211 -74.74 32.04 -7.59
C GLU A 211 -73.75 30.89 -7.33
N GLU A 212 -73.73 29.89 -8.21
CA GLU A 212 -72.76 28.79 -8.13
C GLU A 212 -71.32 29.29 -8.33
N MET A 213 -71.08 30.16 -9.32
CA MET A 213 -69.77 30.78 -9.52
C MET A 213 -69.30 31.58 -8.31
N SER A 214 -70.20 32.28 -7.62
CA SER A 214 -69.85 32.98 -6.38
C SER A 214 -69.40 32.00 -5.29
N LYS A 215 -70.13 30.90 -5.08
CA LYS A 215 -69.77 29.87 -4.09
C LYS A 215 -68.41 29.23 -4.39
N TYR A 216 -68.13 28.90 -5.65
CA TYR A 216 -66.84 28.35 -6.06
C TYR A 216 -65.70 29.36 -5.92
N ARG A 217 -65.96 30.65 -6.18
CA ARG A 217 -64.96 31.72 -6.01
C ARG A 217 -64.62 31.92 -4.53
N ASP A 218 -65.60 31.90 -3.64
CA ASP A 218 -65.38 31.98 -2.19
C ASP A 218 -64.64 30.74 -1.66
N ALA A 219 -65.00 29.55 -2.14
CA ALA A 219 -64.29 28.31 -1.82
C ALA A 219 -62.82 28.35 -2.29
N LYS A 220 -62.58 28.82 -3.52
CA LYS A 220 -61.23 29.00 -4.07
C LYS A 220 -60.41 29.98 -3.24
N LYS A 221 -61.01 31.10 -2.83
CA LYS A 221 -60.36 32.07 -1.95
C LYS A 221 -59.94 31.45 -0.61
N LYS A 222 -60.83 30.68 0.04
CA LYS A 222 -60.52 29.98 1.30
C LYS A 222 -59.40 28.94 1.15
N VAL A 223 -59.38 28.17 0.07
CA VAL A 223 -58.30 27.20 -0.20
C VAL A 223 -56.98 27.92 -0.49
N GLN A 224 -57.04 29.05 -1.20
CA GLN A 224 -55.88 29.88 -1.47
C GLN A 224 -55.32 30.53 -0.19
N GLU A 225 -56.18 31.01 0.72
CA GLU A 225 -55.80 31.51 2.04
C GLU A 225 -55.11 30.42 2.89
N LYS A 226 -55.67 29.21 2.94
CA LYS A 226 -55.02 28.05 3.61
C LYS A 226 -53.67 27.70 2.99
N MET A 227 -53.55 27.84 1.68
CA MET A 227 -52.29 27.60 0.96
C MET A 227 -51.25 28.68 1.27
N THR A 228 -51.66 29.94 1.38
CA THR A 228 -50.75 31.04 1.79
C THR A 228 -50.33 30.87 3.25
N GLU A 229 -51.26 30.57 4.17
CA GLU A 229 -50.95 30.32 5.58
C GLU A 229 -49.97 29.13 5.74
N LEU A 230 -50.18 28.06 4.98
CA LEU A 230 -49.29 26.89 4.99
C LEU A 230 -47.88 27.26 4.50
N MET A 231 -47.78 28.06 3.42
CA MET A 231 -46.50 28.53 2.89
C MET A 231 -45.79 29.52 3.81
N GLU A 232 -46.53 30.43 4.46
CA GLU A 232 -46.01 31.38 5.43
C GLU A 232 -45.51 30.68 6.70
N GLY A 233 -46.30 29.77 7.27
CA GLY A 233 -45.89 28.97 8.43
C GLY A 233 -44.62 28.14 8.14
N ARG A 234 -44.48 27.61 6.91
CA ARG A 234 -43.25 26.92 6.51
C ARG A 234 -42.08 27.89 6.30
N LYS A 235 -42.33 29.10 5.78
CA LYS A 235 -41.30 30.14 5.61
C LYS A 235 -40.77 30.61 6.97
N GLU A 236 -41.64 30.80 7.96
CA GLU A 236 -41.26 31.11 9.34
C GLU A 236 -40.44 29.98 9.97
N GLN A 237 -40.88 28.73 9.82
CA GLN A 237 -40.14 27.55 10.29
C GLN A 237 -38.75 27.45 9.64
N LEU A 238 -38.63 27.80 8.36
CA LEU A 238 -37.39 27.76 7.60
C LEU A 238 -36.50 29.00 7.77
N GLY A 239 -36.97 30.09 8.41
CA GLY A 239 -36.34 31.42 8.49
C GLY A 239 -34.83 31.47 8.24
N ASP A 240 -34.03 31.25 9.29
CA ASP A 240 -32.55 31.31 9.19
C ASP A 240 -31.92 30.00 8.69
N LEU A 241 -32.70 29.02 8.21
CA LEU A 241 -32.14 27.76 7.74
C LEU A 241 -31.11 27.95 6.61
N PRO A 242 -31.31 28.85 5.62
CA PRO A 242 -30.30 29.09 4.58
C PRO A 242 -28.97 29.61 5.15
N GLU A 243 -29.02 30.47 6.18
CA GLU A 243 -27.83 31.01 6.83
C GLU A 243 -27.13 29.95 7.71
N ILE A 244 -27.90 29.12 8.41
CA ILE A 244 -27.36 27.98 9.16
C ILE A 244 -26.69 26.97 8.20
N MET A 245 -27.26 26.76 7.01
CA MET A 245 -26.68 25.90 5.99
C MET A 245 -25.37 26.48 5.45
N SER A 246 -25.30 27.78 5.14
CA SER A 246 -24.07 28.41 4.68
C SER A 246 -22.97 28.35 5.75
N GLN A 247 -23.30 28.61 7.02
CA GLN A 247 -22.38 28.47 8.15
C GLN A 247 -21.88 27.03 8.30
N ARG A 248 -22.74 26.02 8.10
CA ARG A 248 -22.34 24.60 8.10
C ARG A 248 -21.39 24.28 6.94
N GLU A 249 -21.65 24.80 5.75
CA GLU A 249 -20.78 24.61 4.58
C GLU A 249 -19.41 25.26 4.76
N GLU A 250 -19.37 26.49 5.31
CA GLU A 250 -18.13 27.17 5.66
C GLU A 250 -17.30 26.38 6.67
N ILE A 251 -17.94 25.88 7.73
CA ILE A 251 -17.27 25.02 8.72
C ILE A 251 -16.80 23.71 8.08
N SER A 252 -17.58 23.12 7.18
CA SER A 252 -17.17 21.92 6.45
C SER A 252 -15.94 22.16 5.58
N LYS A 253 -15.85 23.33 4.93
CA LYS A 253 -14.66 23.76 4.16
C LYS A 253 -13.46 23.96 5.08
N GLN A 254 -13.63 24.60 6.24
CA GLN A 254 -12.57 24.79 7.23
C GLN A 254 -12.06 23.45 7.80
N ILE A 255 -12.95 22.51 8.09
CA ILE A 255 -12.58 21.15 8.50
C ILE A 255 -11.79 20.46 7.39
N GLY A 256 -12.23 20.58 6.14
CA GLY A 256 -11.51 20.04 4.98
C GLY A 256 -10.09 20.60 4.86
N ALA A 257 -9.92 21.91 5.03
CA ALA A 257 -8.61 22.58 5.01
C ALA A 257 -7.70 22.10 6.15
N LEU A 258 -8.19 22.03 7.39
CA LEU A 258 -7.42 21.51 8.53
C LEU A 258 -7.05 20.03 8.38
N ILE A 259 -7.92 19.22 7.77
CA ILE A 259 -7.60 17.81 7.47
C ILE A 259 -6.49 17.72 6.42
N GLN A 260 -6.52 18.56 5.39
CA GLN A 260 -5.45 18.65 4.40
C GLN A 260 -4.13 19.06 5.06
N GLU A 261 -4.14 20.10 5.89
CA GLU A 261 -2.95 20.55 6.65
C GLU A 261 -2.41 19.45 7.58
N ARG A 262 -3.30 18.73 8.27
CA ARG A 262 -2.89 17.58 9.10
C ARG A 262 -2.24 16.48 8.28
N ASN A 263 -2.75 16.24 7.07
CA ASN A 263 -2.22 15.20 6.19
C ASN A 263 -0.87 15.63 5.59
N THR A 264 -0.70 16.90 5.20
CA THR A 264 0.61 17.40 4.73
C THR A 264 1.66 17.30 5.83
N VAL A 265 1.35 17.70 7.06
CA VAL A 265 2.27 17.57 8.21
C VAL A 265 2.63 16.09 8.48
N ARG A 266 1.67 15.17 8.32
CA ARG A 266 1.92 13.71 8.42
C ARG A 266 2.79 13.18 7.29
N ASP A 267 2.57 13.64 6.07
CA ASP A 267 3.31 13.17 4.91
C ASP A 267 4.74 13.73 4.89
N GLU A 268 4.93 14.99 5.30
CA GLU A 268 6.25 15.60 5.54
C GLU A 268 7.03 14.82 6.61
N PHE A 269 6.41 14.51 7.74
CA PHE A 269 7.05 13.72 8.80
C PHE A 269 7.42 12.31 8.32
N ARG A 270 6.52 11.62 7.60
CA ARG A 270 6.79 10.30 7.01
C ARG A 270 7.86 10.34 5.92
N GLN A 271 7.95 11.41 5.14
CA GLN A 271 9.02 11.60 4.17
C GLN A 271 10.37 11.74 4.88
N ALA A 272 10.46 12.62 5.87
CA ALA A 272 11.66 12.78 6.69
C ALA A 272 12.06 11.47 7.40
N GLU A 273 11.10 10.71 7.92
CA GLU A 273 11.35 9.40 8.54
C GLU A 273 11.84 8.35 7.53
N ARG A 274 11.28 8.33 6.31
CA ARG A 274 11.75 7.44 5.24
C ARG A 274 13.17 7.79 4.79
N GLU A 275 13.48 9.08 4.64
CA GLU A 275 14.82 9.55 4.27
C GLU A 275 15.85 9.22 5.36
N PHE A 276 15.51 9.45 6.63
CA PHE A 276 16.36 9.11 7.77
C PHE A 276 16.61 7.59 7.87
N ASN A 277 15.56 6.78 7.72
CA ASN A 277 15.69 5.32 7.73
C ASN A 277 16.44 4.77 6.51
N ALA A 278 16.27 5.37 5.33
CA ALA A 278 17.05 5.04 4.14
C ALA A 278 18.54 5.31 4.39
N TYR A 279 18.88 6.47 4.94
CA TYR A 279 20.25 6.81 5.33
C TYR A 279 20.85 5.82 6.34
N LEU A 280 20.10 5.46 7.40
CA LEU A 280 20.56 4.47 8.38
C LEU A 280 20.77 3.09 7.76
N ASN A 281 19.89 2.68 6.84
CA ASN A 281 20.01 1.42 6.12
C ASN A 281 21.21 1.41 5.17
N GLU A 282 21.48 2.52 4.48
CA GLU A 282 22.68 2.68 3.64
C GLU A 282 23.96 2.61 4.47
N GLN A 283 24.01 3.29 5.62
CA GLN A 283 25.14 3.15 6.55
C GLN A 283 25.33 1.70 7.02
N ARG A 284 24.23 1.02 7.38
CA ARG A 284 24.29 -0.38 7.81
C ARG A 284 24.77 -1.29 6.68
N LYS A 285 24.30 -1.08 5.44
CA LYS A 285 24.75 -1.83 4.26
C LYS A 285 26.24 -1.61 4.01
N LYS A 286 26.73 -0.36 4.00
CA LYS A 286 28.16 -0.04 3.85
C LYS A 286 29.02 -0.75 4.92
N ARG A 287 28.55 -0.80 6.17
CA ARG A 287 29.24 -1.52 7.24
C ARG A 287 29.21 -3.03 7.01
N GLN A 288 28.08 -3.58 6.62
CA GLN A 288 27.93 -5.00 6.34
C GLN A 288 28.79 -5.44 5.15
N GLU A 289 28.87 -4.63 4.09
CA GLU A 289 29.72 -4.86 2.93
C GLU A 289 31.19 -4.86 3.33
N LYS A 290 31.66 -3.86 4.10
CA LYS A 290 33.05 -3.84 4.63
C LYS A 290 33.37 -5.08 5.47
N VAL A 291 32.45 -5.51 6.35
CA VAL A 291 32.65 -6.71 7.18
C VAL A 291 32.61 -7.99 6.35
N ASN A 292 31.74 -8.07 5.34
CA ASN A 292 31.66 -9.21 4.44
C ASN A 292 32.92 -9.32 3.56
N GLU A 293 33.45 -8.19 3.09
CA GLU A 293 34.71 -8.12 2.34
C GLU A 293 35.89 -8.56 3.21
N GLU A 294 36.02 -8.02 4.44
CA GLU A 294 37.06 -8.46 5.39
C GLU A 294 36.95 -9.94 5.76
N ARG A 295 35.72 -10.46 5.93
CA ARG A 295 35.51 -11.90 6.17
C ARG A 295 35.89 -12.73 4.96
N ALA A 296 35.50 -12.31 3.75
CA ALA A 296 35.85 -13.01 2.52
C ALA A 296 37.37 -13.04 2.32
N ASP A 297 38.07 -11.95 2.63
CA ASP A 297 39.53 -11.90 2.52
C ASP A 297 40.21 -12.76 3.59
N ARG A 298 39.75 -12.72 4.84
CA ARG A 298 40.23 -13.65 5.88
C ARG A 298 39.97 -15.11 5.55
N GLN A 299 38.84 -15.39 4.90
CA GLN A 299 38.50 -16.75 4.50
C GLN A 299 39.41 -17.23 3.37
N LYS A 300 39.71 -16.38 2.38
CA LYS A 300 40.74 -16.67 1.36
C LYS A 300 42.12 -16.88 1.98
N GLU A 301 42.53 -16.05 2.94
CA GLU A 301 43.80 -16.22 3.65
C GLU A 301 43.85 -17.53 4.45
N TYR A 302 42.75 -17.87 5.12
CA TYR A 302 42.63 -19.13 5.86
C TYR A 302 42.67 -20.34 4.91
N ASP A 303 41.97 -20.28 3.79
CA ASP A 303 41.95 -21.33 2.78
C ASP A 303 43.34 -21.52 2.15
N LEU A 304 44.07 -20.43 1.88
CA LEU A 304 45.46 -20.48 1.44
C LEU A 304 46.37 -21.11 2.50
N GLY A 305 46.21 -20.72 3.77
CA GLY A 305 46.96 -21.30 4.88
C GLY A 305 46.66 -22.80 5.11
N ARG A 306 45.39 -23.22 4.95
CA ARG A 306 44.98 -24.64 5.01
C ARG A 306 45.68 -25.43 3.92
N LYS A 307 45.66 -24.93 2.67
CA LYS A 307 46.35 -25.55 1.53
C LYS A 307 47.87 -25.65 1.75
N GLN A 308 48.50 -24.61 2.28
CA GLN A 308 49.93 -24.62 2.62
C GLN A 308 50.27 -25.68 3.68
N ARG A 309 49.50 -25.76 4.77
CA ARG A 309 49.70 -26.79 5.81
C ARG A 309 49.46 -28.20 5.28
N GLN A 310 48.49 -28.38 4.39
CA GLN A 310 48.25 -29.67 3.73
C GLN A 310 49.44 -30.07 2.85
N LEU A 311 50.03 -29.13 2.11
CA LEU A 311 51.25 -29.35 1.33
C LEU A 311 52.45 -29.68 2.23
N GLU A 312 52.66 -28.95 3.34
CA GLU A 312 53.75 -29.23 4.30
C GLU A 312 53.60 -30.59 4.98
N LYS A 313 52.38 -30.99 5.39
CA LYS A 313 52.13 -32.32 5.98
C LYS A 313 52.42 -33.46 5.01
N LEU A 314 52.21 -33.25 3.72
CA LEU A 314 52.58 -34.22 2.71
C LEU A 314 54.10 -34.28 2.50
N ASP A 315 54.86 -33.30 3.00
CA ASP A 315 56.32 -33.27 2.91
C ASP A 315 57.02 -34.03 4.02
N GLU A 316 56.30 -34.39 5.09
CA GLU A 316 56.81 -35.18 6.19
C GLU A 316 56.90 -36.66 5.79
N GLN A 317 58.13 -37.17 5.69
CA GLN A 317 58.40 -38.56 5.33
C GLN A 317 58.09 -39.51 6.49
N PRO A 318 57.15 -40.48 6.34
CA PRO A 318 56.68 -41.31 7.44
C PRO A 318 57.72 -42.32 7.93
N PHE A 319 58.57 -42.83 7.04
CA PHE A 319 59.54 -43.91 7.35
C PHE A 319 60.88 -43.41 7.93
N VAL A 320 61.03 -42.11 8.21
CA VAL A 320 62.29 -41.54 8.76
C VAL A 320 62.63 -42.17 10.11
N SER A 321 61.64 -42.39 10.97
CA SER A 321 61.86 -42.96 12.31
C SER A 321 62.31 -44.42 12.28
N GLU A 322 61.80 -45.21 11.35
CA GLU A 322 62.13 -46.63 11.18
C GLU A 322 63.48 -46.81 10.47
N MET A 323 63.76 -46.00 9.45
CA MET A 323 65.06 -46.01 8.78
C MET A 323 66.18 -45.59 9.73
N THR A 324 65.97 -44.53 10.53
CA THR A 324 66.95 -44.10 11.56
C THR A 324 67.12 -45.14 12.66
N LEU A 325 66.06 -45.86 13.06
CA LEU A 325 66.13 -46.96 14.02
C LEU A 325 66.97 -48.14 13.48
N ILE A 326 66.78 -48.51 12.22
CA ILE A 326 67.57 -49.58 11.58
C ILE A 326 69.03 -49.15 11.43
N GLU A 327 69.30 -47.92 11.01
CA GLU A 327 70.66 -47.37 10.95
C GLU A 327 71.36 -47.36 12.32
N GLN A 328 70.65 -47.00 13.39
CA GLN A 328 71.16 -47.06 14.76
C GLN A 328 71.43 -48.50 15.20
N SER A 329 70.57 -49.46 14.85
CA SER A 329 70.77 -50.88 15.18
C SER A 329 71.92 -51.52 14.40
N MET A 330 72.11 -51.15 13.13
CA MET A 330 73.28 -51.51 12.33
C MET A 330 74.55 -50.90 12.91
N PHE A 331 74.51 -49.63 13.31
CA PHE A 331 75.63 -48.97 13.97
C PHE A 331 76.01 -49.68 15.28
N PHE A 332 75.00 -50.07 16.09
CA PHE A 332 75.22 -50.87 17.29
C PHE A 332 75.87 -52.23 16.97
N CYS A 333 75.34 -52.97 15.98
CA CYS A 333 75.92 -54.24 15.53
C CYS A 333 77.37 -54.08 15.03
N ARG A 334 77.66 -53.04 14.24
CA ARG A 334 79.01 -52.71 13.77
C ARG A 334 79.94 -52.33 14.94
N SER A 335 79.43 -51.62 15.95
CA SER A 335 80.20 -51.28 17.15
C SER A 335 80.60 -52.53 17.96
N LEU A 336 79.73 -53.54 18.04
CA LEU A 336 80.01 -54.80 18.74
C LEU A 336 81.14 -55.61 18.09
N VAL A 337 81.23 -55.61 16.74
CA VAL A 337 82.33 -56.26 16.01
C VAL A 337 83.64 -55.47 16.11
N THR A 338 83.54 -54.15 16.25
CA THR A 338 84.71 -53.25 16.35
C THR A 338 85.33 -53.22 17.77
N THR A 339 84.69 -53.82 18.78
CA THR A 339 85.22 -53.93 20.16
C THR A 339 86.33 -54.98 20.36
N LYS A 340 87.24 -55.08 19.39
CA LYS A 340 88.59 -55.62 19.56
C LYS A 340 89.66 -54.68 18.97
N SER A 341 89.60 -53.39 19.30
CA SER A 341 90.78 -52.51 19.34
C SER A 341 90.46 -51.13 19.94
N SER A 342 91.11 -50.84 21.07
CA SER A 342 91.63 -49.53 21.51
C SER A 342 90.70 -48.31 21.71
N GLU A 343 90.76 -47.83 22.96
CA GLU A 343 90.82 -46.43 23.41
C GLU A 343 89.56 -45.55 23.41
N LYS A 344 89.04 -45.36 24.64
CA LYS A 344 88.36 -44.14 25.09
C LYS A 344 89.24 -42.93 24.80
N LYS A 345 88.71 -41.98 24.02
CA LYS A 345 89.10 -40.59 24.08
C LYS A 345 87.86 -39.73 24.26
N GLU A 346 87.65 -39.28 25.49
CA GLU A 346 86.72 -38.19 25.80
C GLU A 346 87.33 -36.90 25.24
N GLU A 347 86.70 -36.34 24.22
CA GLU A 347 86.87 -34.92 23.88
C GLU A 347 85.51 -34.24 24.02
N LYS A 348 85.36 -33.54 25.16
CA LYS A 348 84.33 -32.50 25.33
C LYS A 348 84.57 -31.45 24.25
N LYS A 349 83.62 -31.27 23.34
CA LYS A 349 83.54 -30.08 22.50
C LYS A 349 82.60 -29.08 23.17
N ASP A 350 83.19 -27.99 23.64
CA ASP A 350 82.49 -26.79 24.06
C ASP A 350 81.62 -26.26 22.91
N ILE A 351 80.34 -26.07 23.17
CA ILE A 351 79.44 -25.38 22.24
C ILE A 351 79.63 -23.88 22.46
N ALA A 352 80.42 -23.26 21.60
CA ALA A 352 80.49 -21.81 21.47
C ALA A 352 79.12 -21.28 20.99
N HIS A 353 78.40 -20.58 21.86
CA HIS A 353 77.19 -19.87 21.49
C HIS A 353 77.58 -18.53 20.87
N ASN A 354 77.34 -18.38 19.57
CA ASN A 354 77.52 -17.13 18.83
C ASN A 354 76.16 -16.40 18.77
N ASN A 355 75.88 -15.58 19.79
CA ASN A 355 74.72 -14.70 19.77
C ASN A 355 75.09 -13.32 19.26
N LYS A 356 74.28 -12.81 18.33
CA LYS A 356 74.41 -11.47 17.75
C LYS A 356 73.79 -10.42 18.67
N ASP A 357 74.31 -9.20 18.57
CA ASP A 357 74.04 -8.06 19.44
C ASP A 357 72.54 -7.76 19.58
N GLY A 358 71.98 -7.92 20.80
CA GLY A 358 70.58 -7.62 21.13
C GLY A 358 69.72 -8.78 21.66
N GLU A 359 70.22 -10.02 21.73
CA GLU A 359 69.50 -11.17 22.30
C GLU A 359 70.14 -11.67 23.60
N GLU A 360 69.40 -11.61 24.71
CA GLU A 360 69.81 -12.11 26.02
C GLU A 360 69.43 -13.60 26.17
N VAL A 361 70.43 -14.44 26.44
CA VAL A 361 70.23 -15.86 26.78
C VAL A 361 69.66 -15.93 28.18
N LEU A 362 68.39 -16.33 28.30
CA LEU A 362 67.81 -16.63 29.60
C LEU A 362 68.59 -17.78 30.25
N LEU A 363 69.11 -17.53 31.46
CA LEU A 363 69.74 -18.55 32.28
C LEU A 363 68.83 -19.76 32.49
N ARG A 364 69.46 -20.91 32.75
CA ARG A 364 68.79 -22.16 33.10
C ARG A 364 67.77 -21.89 34.21
N LYS A 365 66.67 -22.64 34.15
CA LYS A 365 65.47 -22.51 34.99
C LYS A 365 65.74 -22.55 36.52
N GLU A 366 66.93 -22.95 36.91
CA GLU A 366 67.41 -23.08 38.29
C GLU A 366 67.98 -21.76 38.86
N ASP A 367 68.44 -20.83 38.01
CA ASP A 367 69.11 -19.57 38.43
C ASP A 367 68.18 -18.33 38.32
N ARG A 368 66.87 -18.53 38.14
CA ARG A 368 65.88 -17.44 38.07
C ARG A 368 65.17 -17.29 39.41
N GLU A 369 65.74 -16.45 40.28
CA GLU A 369 65.20 -16.14 41.60
C GLU A 369 63.94 -15.25 41.50
N GLU A 370 62.86 -15.71 42.16
CA GLU A 370 61.71 -14.94 42.69
C GLU A 370 60.71 -14.36 41.64
N GLU A 371 59.42 -14.69 41.61
CA GLU A 371 58.42 -14.75 42.67
C GLU A 371 57.45 -15.94 42.46
N TYR A 372 57.48 -16.92 43.36
CA TYR A 372 56.53 -18.05 43.38
C TYR A 372 55.60 -17.89 44.59
N PHE A 373 54.45 -17.25 44.39
CA PHE A 373 53.38 -17.11 45.38
C PHE A 373 52.45 -18.33 45.35
N PHE A 374 52.86 -19.45 45.96
CA PHE A 374 51.90 -20.44 46.49
C PHE A 374 52.53 -21.34 47.57
N ALA A 375 51.82 -21.46 48.70
CA ALA A 375 52.25 -22.15 49.91
C ALA A 375 52.36 -23.68 49.75
N PRO A 376 53.45 -24.34 50.19
CA PRO A 376 53.54 -25.79 50.23
C PRO A 376 53.08 -26.35 51.58
N THR A 377 52.11 -27.26 51.52
CA THR A 377 51.66 -28.06 52.67
C THR A 377 52.55 -29.28 52.90
N LYS A 378 52.81 -29.49 54.20
CA LYS A 378 53.65 -30.48 54.88
C LYS A 378 53.32 -31.94 54.49
N GLY A 379 54.35 -32.75 54.15
CA GLY A 379 54.18 -34.18 53.87
C GLY A 379 55.43 -35.06 54.09
N LYS A 380 55.59 -35.50 55.35
CA LYS A 380 56.14 -36.78 55.87
C LYS A 380 57.42 -37.44 55.30
N LYS A 381 58.37 -37.64 56.23
CA LYS A 381 59.70 -38.27 56.19
C LYS A 381 59.61 -39.79 56.46
N GLY A 382 60.40 -40.61 55.75
CA GLY A 382 60.68 -42.03 56.08
C GLY A 382 61.97 -42.50 55.41
N LYS A 383 63.12 -42.38 56.11
CA LYS A 383 63.97 -43.44 56.69
C LYS A 383 64.81 -44.28 55.68
N ALA A 384 66.12 -44.08 55.78
CA ALA A 384 67.20 -44.82 55.14
C ALA A 384 67.61 -46.10 55.89
N ALA A 385 68.17 -47.08 55.17
CA ALA A 385 69.26 -47.98 55.57
C ALA A 385 69.70 -48.75 54.30
N ALA A 386 70.85 -48.47 53.69
CA ALA A 386 72.21 -48.92 54.02
C ALA A 386 72.55 -50.37 53.62
N LYS A 387 73.17 -50.50 52.43
CA LYS A 387 74.48 -51.13 52.13
C LYS A 387 74.77 -52.55 52.67
N LYS A 388 75.17 -53.46 51.75
CA LYS A 388 76.45 -54.21 51.82
C LYS A 388 76.77 -54.94 50.51
N GLU A 389 78.04 -54.86 50.13
CA GLU A 389 78.69 -55.47 48.97
C GLU A 389 79.20 -56.90 49.25
N ALA A 390 79.60 -57.53 48.12
CA ALA A 390 80.84 -58.29 47.91
C ALA A 390 80.76 -59.83 47.88
N GLY A 391 81.31 -60.41 46.82
CA GLY A 391 81.71 -61.83 46.74
C GLY A 391 81.75 -62.39 45.32
N GLU A 392 82.96 -62.53 44.77
CA GLU A 392 83.34 -62.86 43.39
C GLU A 392 83.56 -64.38 43.12
N THR A 393 83.78 -64.72 41.83
CA THR A 393 84.41 -65.92 41.18
C THR A 393 83.43 -66.89 40.46
N SER A 394 83.60 -67.39 39.21
CA SER A 394 84.58 -67.23 38.10
C SER A 394 84.14 -67.98 36.80
N THR A 395 84.24 -67.31 35.62
CA THR A 395 84.60 -67.72 34.21
C THR A 395 83.96 -68.90 33.41
N ALA A 396 83.33 -68.61 32.23
CA ALA A 396 83.77 -68.94 30.84
C ALA A 396 82.74 -68.52 29.73
N ALA A 397 83.25 -68.01 28.58
CA ALA A 397 82.57 -67.40 27.40
C ALA A 397 81.83 -66.06 27.66
N LYS A 398 82.13 -64.97 26.93
CA LYS A 398 81.56 -63.62 27.20
C LYS A 398 80.22 -63.42 26.48
N PRO A 399 79.07 -63.49 27.17
CA PRO A 399 77.81 -62.99 26.64
C PRO A 399 77.93 -61.49 26.40
N ILE A 400 77.39 -61.01 25.28
CA ILE A 400 77.21 -59.57 25.08
C ILE A 400 76.18 -59.11 26.10
N LYS A 401 76.58 -58.23 27.04
CA LYS A 401 75.65 -57.62 27.99
C LYS A 401 74.87 -56.55 27.25
N HIS A 402 73.70 -56.93 26.76
CA HIS A 402 72.72 -56.00 26.21
C HIS A 402 72.06 -55.21 27.34
N ASN A 403 71.84 -53.92 27.14
CA ASN A 403 70.93 -53.14 27.98
C ASN A 403 69.49 -53.51 27.60
N ALA A 404 68.55 -53.44 28.56
CA ALA A 404 67.14 -53.77 28.32
C ALA A 404 66.53 -52.99 27.14
N GLU A 405 66.99 -51.75 26.92
CA GLU A 405 66.60 -50.90 25.78
C GLU A 405 67.08 -51.46 24.44
N THR A 406 68.23 -52.12 24.40
CA THR A 406 68.75 -52.74 23.17
C THR A 406 67.90 -53.92 22.76
N PHE A 407 67.47 -54.76 23.70
CA PHE A 407 66.49 -55.82 23.40
C PHE A 407 65.18 -55.24 22.90
N ILE A 408 64.70 -54.13 23.48
CA ILE A 408 63.49 -53.44 23.00
C ILE A 408 63.67 -52.88 21.58
N LEU A 409 64.86 -52.38 21.22
CA LEU A 409 65.16 -51.87 19.87
C LEU A 409 65.16 -52.99 18.82
N PHE A 410 65.73 -54.15 19.16
CA PHE A 410 65.76 -55.33 18.28
C PHE A 410 64.39 -56.04 18.21
N ASP A 411 63.65 -56.10 19.32
CA ASP A 411 62.27 -56.60 19.38
C ASP A 411 61.31 -55.74 18.54
N LYS A 412 61.48 -54.42 18.56
CA LYS A 412 60.76 -53.49 17.65
C LYS A 412 61.04 -53.75 16.18
N LEU A 413 62.25 -54.19 15.84
CA LEU A 413 62.64 -54.60 14.48
C LEU A 413 62.35 -56.09 14.21
N LYS A 414 61.73 -56.80 15.17
CA LYS A 414 61.43 -58.24 15.15
C LYS A 414 62.66 -59.11 14.83
N LEU A 415 63.84 -58.69 15.30
CA LEU A 415 65.08 -59.41 15.16
C LEU A 415 65.62 -59.79 16.54
N ASP A 416 66.20 -60.96 16.67
CA ASP A 416 66.83 -61.37 17.93
C ASP A 416 68.16 -60.64 18.12
N ALA A 417 68.30 -59.99 19.28
CA ALA A 417 69.54 -59.30 19.62
C ALA A 417 70.71 -60.31 19.66
N PRO A 418 71.88 -59.97 19.09
CA PRO A 418 72.95 -60.95 18.90
C PRO A 418 73.57 -61.31 20.26
N ILE A 419 73.31 -62.52 20.77
CA ILE A 419 73.78 -62.98 22.09
C ILE A 419 75.30 -63.27 22.06
N THR A 420 75.82 -63.64 20.88
CA THR A 420 77.21 -63.98 20.64
C THR A 420 77.81 -63.21 19.47
N THR A 421 79.12 -62.92 19.53
CA THR A 421 79.85 -62.15 18.51
C THR A 421 79.91 -62.82 17.14
N ALA A 422 79.52 -64.09 17.04
CA ALA A 422 79.46 -64.85 15.78
C ALA A 422 78.17 -64.59 14.98
N ASP A 423 77.10 -64.13 15.62
CA ASP A 423 75.78 -63.96 14.99
C ASP A 423 75.58 -62.56 14.40
N VAL A 424 76.51 -61.64 14.67
CA VAL A 424 76.45 -60.23 14.26
C VAL A 424 76.54 -60.05 12.73
N PRO A 425 77.38 -60.79 11.97
CA PRO A 425 77.43 -60.64 10.51
C PRO A 425 76.13 -61.05 9.81
N ALA A 426 75.51 -62.16 10.24
CA ALA A 426 74.22 -62.62 9.70
C ALA A 426 73.06 -61.67 10.08
N LEU A 427 73.16 -60.99 11.22
CA LEU A 427 72.20 -59.97 11.64
C LEU A 427 72.37 -58.66 10.85
N LEU A 428 73.61 -58.28 10.50
CA LEU A 428 73.87 -57.10 9.67
C LEU A 428 73.29 -57.26 8.26
N GLU A 429 73.41 -58.42 7.62
CA GLU A 429 72.79 -58.67 6.32
C GLU A 429 71.25 -58.57 6.38
N LYS A 430 70.64 -59.05 7.47
CA LYS A 430 69.18 -58.92 7.69
C LYS A 430 68.74 -57.48 7.94
N LEU A 431 69.52 -56.71 8.69
CA LEU A 431 69.25 -55.28 8.92
C LEU A 431 69.46 -54.44 7.66
N GLU A 432 70.46 -54.79 6.83
CA GLU A 432 70.69 -54.14 5.54
C GLU A 432 69.57 -54.44 4.55
N ALA A 433 69.07 -55.69 4.51
CA ALA A 433 67.89 -56.05 3.72
C ALA A 433 66.62 -55.30 4.19
N GLN A 434 66.37 -55.24 5.50
CA GLN A 434 65.25 -54.46 6.04
C GLN A 434 65.39 -52.97 5.68
N LEU A 435 66.60 -52.41 5.73
CA LEU A 435 66.84 -51.02 5.35
C LEU A 435 66.53 -50.78 3.86
N GLU A 436 66.90 -51.69 2.98
CA GLU A 436 66.56 -51.63 1.56
C GLU A 436 65.05 -51.70 1.32
N GLU A 437 64.32 -52.58 2.03
CA GLU A 437 62.86 -52.64 1.98
C GLU A 437 62.22 -51.31 2.43
N TYR A 438 62.72 -50.69 3.50
CA TYR A 438 62.22 -49.37 3.94
C TYR A 438 62.59 -48.25 2.96
N LYS A 439 63.75 -48.33 2.28
CA LYS A 439 64.10 -47.39 1.20
C LYS A 439 63.21 -47.54 -0.02
N GLU A 440 62.79 -48.75 -0.37
CA GLU A 440 61.82 -48.98 -1.44
C GLU A 440 60.44 -48.45 -1.06
N LYS A 441 59.98 -48.69 0.17
CA LYS A 441 58.75 -48.09 0.72
C LYS A 441 58.79 -46.56 0.70
N VAL A 442 59.96 -45.95 0.94
CA VAL A 442 60.17 -44.51 0.80
C VAL A 442 59.99 -44.03 -0.64
N LYS A 443 60.53 -44.74 -1.64
CA LYS A 443 60.35 -44.37 -3.05
C LYS A 443 58.89 -44.46 -3.49
N VAL A 444 58.20 -45.52 -3.09
CA VAL A 444 56.76 -45.67 -3.34
C VAL A 444 55.96 -44.55 -2.68
N TRP A 445 56.36 -44.13 -1.47
CA TRP A 445 55.75 -42.98 -0.80
C TRP A 445 56.05 -41.64 -1.51
N GLU A 446 57.25 -41.42 -2.03
CA GLU A 446 57.60 -40.22 -2.79
C GLU A 446 56.76 -40.08 -4.06
N GLU A 447 56.57 -41.18 -4.81
CA GLU A 447 55.71 -41.19 -6.01
C GLU A 447 54.24 -40.92 -5.65
N LYS A 448 53.73 -41.54 -4.58
CA LYS A 448 52.37 -41.27 -4.06
C LYS A 448 52.22 -39.82 -3.57
N ARG A 449 53.24 -39.27 -2.91
CA ARG A 449 53.26 -37.88 -2.45
C ARG A 449 53.22 -36.91 -3.62
N GLU A 450 53.98 -37.15 -4.68
CA GLU A 450 53.97 -36.28 -5.87
C GLU A 450 52.61 -36.30 -6.57
N GLN A 451 51.95 -37.46 -6.65
CA GLN A 451 50.58 -37.58 -7.14
C GLN A 451 49.58 -36.83 -6.24
N MET A 452 49.69 -36.98 -4.92
CA MET A 452 48.83 -36.29 -3.95
C MET A 452 49.03 -34.76 -3.97
N LYS A 453 50.26 -34.29 -4.19
CA LYS A 453 50.57 -32.87 -4.40
C LYS A 453 49.97 -32.34 -5.71
N GLN A 454 50.03 -33.11 -6.79
CA GLN A 454 49.40 -32.74 -8.05
C GLN A 454 47.87 -32.65 -7.90
N ASP A 455 47.24 -33.60 -7.22
CA ASP A 455 45.79 -33.60 -6.99
C ASP A 455 45.27 -32.43 -6.13
N ILE A 456 46.10 -31.94 -5.18
CA ILE A 456 45.79 -30.75 -4.37
C ILE A 456 46.00 -29.47 -5.15
N MET A 457 47.01 -29.43 -6.03
CA MET A 457 47.29 -28.28 -6.90
C MET A 457 46.25 -28.16 -8.02
N ASP A 458 45.75 -29.27 -8.54
CA ASP A 458 44.66 -29.34 -9.53
C ASP A 458 43.27 -29.17 -8.88
N GLY A 459 43.20 -29.07 -7.55
CA GLY A 459 42.01 -28.71 -6.80
C GLY A 459 40.95 -29.81 -6.71
N ILE A 460 41.34 -31.09 -6.87
CA ILE A 460 40.42 -32.23 -6.90
C ILE A 460 40.37 -32.99 -5.56
N ALA A 461 41.32 -32.79 -4.63
CA ALA A 461 41.32 -33.54 -3.36
C ALA A 461 41.53 -32.68 -2.11
N ASP A 462 40.58 -32.71 -1.19
CA ASP A 462 40.80 -32.36 0.21
C ASP A 462 41.49 -33.56 0.88
N VAL A 463 42.68 -33.34 1.45
CA VAL A 463 43.61 -34.38 1.95
C VAL A 463 42.99 -35.29 3.03
N GLU A 464 41.91 -34.86 3.66
CA GLU A 464 41.23 -35.60 4.73
C GLU A 464 40.40 -36.78 4.20
N GLU A 465 39.75 -36.67 3.04
CA GLU A 465 38.96 -37.78 2.48
C GLU A 465 39.85 -38.93 1.99
N LYS A 466 41.01 -38.63 1.39
CA LYS A 466 41.92 -39.69 0.94
C LYS A 466 42.64 -40.41 2.09
N LYS A 467 42.86 -39.74 3.23
CA LYS A 467 43.39 -40.41 4.43
C LYS A 467 42.37 -41.37 5.05
N GLU A 468 41.09 -41.00 5.07
CA GLU A 468 40.02 -41.91 5.52
C GLU A 468 39.81 -43.09 4.57
N ASP A 469 40.03 -42.92 3.26
CA ASP A 469 39.95 -44.00 2.29
C ASP A 469 41.19 -44.92 2.31
N GLU A 470 42.38 -44.42 2.67
CA GLU A 470 43.57 -45.27 2.92
C GLU A 470 43.44 -46.07 4.24
N GLU A 471 42.95 -45.48 5.33
CA GLU A 471 42.69 -46.22 6.58
C GLU A 471 41.66 -47.33 6.39
N LYS A 472 40.61 -47.09 5.58
CA LYS A 472 39.60 -48.13 5.28
C LYS A 472 40.16 -49.27 4.44
N LYS A 473 41.10 -49.00 3.52
CA LYS A 473 41.75 -50.04 2.72
C LYS A 473 42.73 -50.89 3.53
N GLU A 474 43.49 -50.28 4.45
CA GLU A 474 44.35 -51.03 5.37
C GLU A 474 43.55 -51.89 6.37
N ASP A 475 42.36 -51.46 6.78
CA ASP A 475 41.44 -52.26 7.62
C ASP A 475 40.74 -53.40 6.86
N GLU A 476 40.62 -53.29 5.53
CA GLU A 476 40.05 -54.33 4.66
C GLU A 476 41.09 -55.41 4.32
N GLU A 477 42.35 -55.02 4.02
CA GLU A 477 43.47 -55.97 3.82
C GLU A 477 43.79 -56.76 5.11
N LYS A 478 43.72 -56.14 6.30
CA LYS A 478 43.89 -56.85 7.58
C LYS A 478 42.74 -57.82 7.89
N LYS A 479 41.55 -57.61 7.33
CA LYS A 479 40.43 -58.55 7.48
C LYS A 479 40.57 -59.75 6.56
N GLU A 480 41.06 -59.57 5.34
CA GLU A 480 41.33 -60.68 4.41
C GLU A 480 42.48 -61.57 4.92
N GLU A 481 43.55 -61.00 5.52
CA GLU A 481 44.66 -61.79 6.10
C GLU A 481 44.24 -62.64 7.32
N VAL A 482 43.23 -62.18 8.09
CA VAL A 482 42.67 -62.92 9.24
C VAL A 482 41.67 -63.99 8.80
N GLU A 483 41.09 -63.85 7.60
CA GLU A 483 40.16 -64.84 7.03
C GLU A 483 40.91 -65.97 6.31
N GLU A 484 42.05 -65.69 5.65
CA GLU A 484 42.94 -66.72 5.07
C GLU A 484 43.63 -67.57 6.16
N THR A 485 44.01 -66.99 7.29
CA THR A 485 44.65 -67.75 8.39
C THR A 485 43.69 -68.64 9.19
N LYS A 486 42.37 -68.46 9.05
CA LYS A 486 41.33 -69.34 9.62
C LYS A 486 40.88 -70.46 8.68
N ALA A 487 41.25 -70.41 7.40
CA ALA A 487 40.91 -71.43 6.41
C ALA A 487 41.95 -72.56 6.31
N ASP A 488 43.11 -72.40 6.95
CA ASP A 488 44.24 -73.35 6.91
C ASP A 488 44.58 -74.01 8.29
N GLU A 489 43.68 -73.95 9.29
CA GLU A 489 43.78 -74.71 10.57
C GLU A 489 42.69 -75.80 10.71
#